data_AF-A0A7S1J4X2-F1
#
_entry.id   AF-A0A7S1J4X2-F1
#
_cell.length_a   1.000
_cell.length_b   1.000
_cell.length_c   1.000
_cell.angle_alpha   90.00
_cell.angle_beta   90.00
_cell.angle_gamma   90.00
#
_symmetry.space_group_name_H-M   'P 1'
#
loop_
_entity.id
_entity.type
_entity.pdbx_description
1 polymer ?
#
loop_
_entity_poly.entity_id
_entity_poly.type
_entity_poly.pdbx_seq_one_letter_code
_entity_poly.pdbx_strand_id
1 'polypeptide(L)'
;FGAHLCLCPSSRMSTTLEQLGAAMGQVVRQVEVLAQHLVLRRQAFCEGLVEAEALNAVQLALYQIDVGGVAFHSHTEVLNRHGGMLSAMASDDFSHDGLDSECAFLDRDPTWFPLVLHFMRTGTALLPEDAAG
;
A
#
# COMPACT_ATOMS: atom_id res chain seq x y z
N PHE A 1 -80.18 -17.89 -19.64
CA PHE A 1 -79.59 -16.90 -20.56
C PHE A 1 -79.51 -15.57 -19.82
N GLY A 2 -78.40 -15.02 -19.36
CA GLY A 2 -76.97 -15.21 -19.59
C GLY A 2 -76.38 -13.84 -19.29
N ALA A 3 -75.87 -13.64 -18.06
CA ALA A 3 -75.40 -12.33 -17.60
C ALA A 3 -74.10 -11.96 -18.32
N HIS A 4 -74.17 -10.95 -19.19
CA HIS A 4 -73.04 -10.39 -19.90
C HIS A 4 -72.22 -9.53 -18.93
N LEU A 5 -71.14 -10.11 -18.37
CA LEU A 5 -70.15 -9.37 -17.60
C LEU A 5 -69.46 -8.36 -18.53
N CYS A 6 -69.84 -7.10 -18.41
CA CYS A 6 -69.17 -5.98 -19.06
C CYS A 6 -67.88 -5.69 -18.28
N LEU A 7 -66.76 -6.22 -18.77
CA LEU A 7 -65.43 -5.90 -18.24
C LEU A 7 -65.02 -4.52 -18.76
N CYS A 8 -65.04 -3.52 -17.88
CA CYS A 8 -64.61 -2.16 -18.19
C CYS A 8 -63.10 -2.13 -18.53
N PRO A 9 -62.69 -1.57 -19.69
CA PRO A 9 -61.27 -1.49 -20.10
C PRO A 9 -60.44 -0.51 -19.26
N SER A 10 -61.08 0.41 -18.51
CA SER A 10 -60.40 1.42 -17.69
C SER A 10 -59.61 0.86 -16.49
N SER A 11 -60.00 -0.29 -15.94
CA SER A 11 -59.26 -0.89 -14.80
C SER A 11 -57.91 -1.47 -15.23
N ARG A 12 -57.81 -1.97 -16.47
CA ARG A 12 -56.60 -2.57 -17.05
C ARG A 12 -55.50 -1.54 -17.32
N MET A 13 -55.88 -0.33 -17.78
CA MET A 13 -54.91 0.76 -18.00
C MET A 13 -54.35 1.32 -16.68
N SER A 14 -55.15 1.37 -15.62
CA SER A 14 -54.70 1.80 -14.29
C SER A 14 -53.63 0.87 -13.73
N THR A 15 -53.81 -0.45 -13.84
CA THR A 15 -52.84 -1.43 -13.34
C THR A 15 -51.50 -1.40 -14.08
N THR A 16 -51.49 -1.09 -15.39
CA THR A 16 -50.25 -1.03 -16.17
C THR A 16 -49.39 0.20 -15.84
N LEU A 17 -50.02 1.34 -15.54
CA LEU A 17 -49.30 2.55 -15.14
C LEU A 17 -48.69 2.41 -13.75
N GLU A 18 -49.39 1.76 -12.81
CA GLU A 18 -48.86 1.45 -11.48
C GLU A 18 -47.69 0.47 -11.54
N GLN A 19 -47.79 -0.58 -12.37
CA GLN A 19 -46.70 -1.53 -12.58
C GLN A 19 -45.46 -0.87 -13.19
N LEU A 20 -45.64 0.03 -14.16
CA LEU A 20 -44.54 0.79 -14.74
C LEU A 20 -43.90 1.73 -13.70
N GLY A 21 -44.70 2.43 -12.90
CA GLY A 21 -44.20 3.29 -11.82
C GLY A 21 -43.41 2.52 -10.76
N ALA A 22 -43.90 1.34 -10.37
CA ALA A 22 -43.19 0.45 -9.45
C ALA A 22 -41.86 -0.05 -10.04
N ALA A 23 -41.85 -0.45 -11.32
CA ALA A 23 -40.65 -0.88 -12.02
C ALA A 23 -39.62 0.25 -12.15
N MET A 24 -40.07 1.45 -12.54
CA MET A 24 -39.20 2.64 -12.60
C MET A 24 -38.62 2.99 -11.22
N GLY A 25 -39.44 2.94 -10.17
CA GLY A 25 -38.98 3.14 -8.79
C GLY A 25 -38.01 2.05 -8.31
N GLN A 26 -38.06 0.85 -8.89
CA GLN A 26 -37.12 -0.23 -8.61
C GLN A 26 -35.79 -0.01 -9.35
N VAL A 27 -35.83 0.46 -10.60
CA VAL A 27 -34.63 0.84 -11.37
C VAL A 27 -33.87 1.99 -10.71
N VAL A 28 -34.58 3.05 -10.27
CA VAL A 28 -33.94 4.18 -9.57
C VAL A 28 -33.21 3.69 -8.32
N ARG A 29 -33.85 2.86 -7.50
CA ARG A 29 -33.22 2.26 -6.31
C ARG A 29 -32.01 1.40 -6.66
N GLN A 30 -32.07 0.63 -7.74
CA GLN A 30 -30.92 -0.16 -8.19
C GLN A 30 -29.75 0.73 -8.64
N VAL A 31 -30.03 1.82 -9.35
CA VAL A 31 -29.00 2.78 -9.77
C VAL A 31 -28.37 3.47 -8.56
N GLU A 32 -29.16 3.83 -7.55
CA GLU A 32 -28.65 4.41 -6.30
C GLU A 32 -27.74 3.44 -5.55
N VAL A 33 -28.15 2.17 -5.43
CA VAL A 33 -27.33 1.12 -4.80
C VAL A 33 -26.02 0.91 -5.57
N LEU A 34 -26.08 0.88 -6.91
CA LEU A 34 -24.87 0.76 -7.73
C LEU A 34 -23.94 1.97 -7.57
N ALA A 35 -24.50 3.18 -7.51
CA ALA A 35 -23.72 4.40 -7.28
C ALA A 35 -23.02 4.37 -5.91
N GLN A 36 -23.73 3.94 -4.85
CA GLN A 36 -23.14 3.75 -3.52
C GLN A 36 -22.01 2.72 -3.55
N HIS A 37 -22.20 1.60 -4.26
CA HIS A 37 -21.18 0.56 -4.38
C HIS A 37 -19.92 1.07 -5.10
N LEU A 38 -20.08 1.88 -6.15
CA LEU A 38 -18.96 2.50 -6.86
C LEU A 38 -18.20 3.50 -5.99
N VAL A 39 -18.90 4.28 -5.16
CA VAL A 39 -18.27 5.21 -4.21
C VAL A 39 -17.43 4.45 -3.18
N LEU A 40 -17.99 3.40 -2.56
CA LEU A 40 -17.28 2.58 -1.59
C LEU A 40 -16.06 1.89 -2.21
N ARG A 41 -16.20 1.34 -3.42
CA ARG A 41 -15.09 0.69 -4.12
C ARG A 41 -13.98 1.69 -4.47
N ARG A 42 -14.33 2.93 -4.83
CA ARG A 42 -13.34 3.99 -5.06
C ARG A 42 -12.63 4.39 -3.77
N GLN A 43 -13.34 4.51 -2.64
CA GLN A 43 -12.73 4.81 -1.35
C GLN A 43 -11.72 3.74 -0.94
N ALA A 44 -12.12 2.46 -0.97
CA ALA A 44 -11.22 1.35 -0.65
C ALA A 44 -9.98 1.32 -1.56
N PHE A 45 -10.14 1.65 -2.84
CA PHE A 45 -9.01 1.76 -3.77
C PHE A 45 -8.07 2.94 -3.42
N CYS A 46 -8.62 4.11 -3.09
CA CYS A 46 -7.83 5.26 -2.67
C CYS A 46 -7.09 5.01 -1.36
N GLU A 47 -7.72 4.36 -0.38
CA GLU A 47 -7.09 3.96 0.89
C GLU A 47 -5.88 3.05 0.62
N GLY A 48 -6.03 2.05 -0.24
CA GLY A 48 -4.91 1.19 -0.63
C GLY A 48 -3.77 1.91 -1.37
N LEU A 49 -4.06 2.96 -2.14
CA LEU A 49 -3.01 3.78 -2.77
C LEU A 49 -2.24 4.63 -1.75
N VAL A 50 -2.92 5.20 -0.75
CA VAL A 50 -2.27 5.98 0.31
C VAL A 50 -1.33 5.08 1.14
N GLU A 51 -1.75 3.86 1.45
CA GLU A 51 -0.89 2.88 2.12
C GLU A 51 0.34 2.51 1.26
N ALA A 52 0.15 2.29 -0.04
CA ALA A 52 1.25 1.99 -0.95
C ALA A 52 2.25 3.16 -1.08
N GLU A 53 1.76 4.41 -1.12
CA GLU A 53 2.62 5.61 -1.11
C GLU A 53 3.38 5.76 0.21
N ALA A 54 2.72 5.50 1.35
CA ALA A 54 3.36 5.53 2.67
C ALA A 54 4.47 4.48 2.77
N LEU A 55 4.23 3.25 2.31
CA LEU A 55 5.25 2.19 2.26
C LEU A 55 6.42 2.57 1.32
N ASN A 56 6.13 3.15 0.16
CA ASN A 56 7.17 3.60 -0.77
C ASN A 56 8.03 4.74 -0.20
N ALA A 57 7.41 5.68 0.52
CA ALA A 57 8.12 6.75 1.20
C ALA A 57 9.05 6.22 2.30
N VAL A 58 8.62 5.23 3.07
CA VAL A 58 9.45 4.55 4.08
C VAL A 58 10.61 3.81 3.43
N GLN A 59 10.39 3.15 2.29
CA GLN A 59 11.44 2.42 1.58
C GLN A 59 12.54 3.34 1.02
N LEU A 60 12.19 4.57 0.65
CA LEU A 60 13.12 5.60 0.18
C LEU A 60 13.70 6.49 1.30
N ALA A 61 13.29 6.29 2.54
CA ALA A 61 13.81 7.05 3.68
C ALA A 61 15.33 6.85 3.85
N LEU A 62 16.00 7.89 4.31
CA LEU A 62 17.42 7.84 4.67
C LEU A 62 17.56 7.25 6.06
N TYR A 63 18.38 6.22 6.16
CA TYR A 63 18.73 5.54 7.40
C TYR A 63 20.18 5.88 7.77
N GLN A 64 20.40 6.28 9.02
CA GLN A 64 21.73 6.58 9.55
C GLN A 64 22.30 5.39 10.33
N ILE A 65 23.57 5.08 10.08
CA ILE A 65 24.31 4.03 10.78
C ILE A 65 25.63 4.62 11.26
N ASP A 66 25.83 4.64 12.57
CA ASP A 66 27.13 4.95 13.17
C ASP A 66 27.95 3.65 13.27
N VAL A 67 29.13 3.64 12.67
CA VAL A 67 30.07 2.51 12.71
C VAL A 67 31.36 2.96 13.37
N GLY A 68 31.62 2.46 14.59
CA GLY A 68 32.83 2.78 15.34
C GLY A 68 33.04 4.27 15.61
N GLY A 69 31.96 5.07 15.67
CA GLY A 69 31.99 6.52 15.85
C GLY A 69 31.95 7.33 14.54
N VAL A 70 31.77 6.68 13.39
CA VAL A 70 31.64 7.34 12.08
C VAL A 70 30.23 7.13 11.52
N ALA A 71 29.50 8.22 11.31
CA ALA A 71 28.16 8.19 10.75
C ALA A 71 28.17 7.97 9.22
N PHE A 72 27.36 7.02 8.77
CA PHE A 72 27.06 6.72 7.37
C PHE A 72 25.56 6.85 7.11
N HIS A 73 25.20 7.17 5.87
CA HIS A 73 23.81 7.28 5.43
C HIS A 73 23.56 6.42 4.20
N SER A 74 22.41 5.75 4.16
CA SER A 74 21.93 5.02 2.99
C SER A 74 20.42 4.91 3.01
N HIS A 75 19.80 4.61 1.87
CA HIS A 75 18.37 4.35 1.81
C HIS A 75 18.02 3.00 2.44
N THR A 76 16.87 2.93 3.11
CA THR A 76 16.30 1.68 3.65
C THR A 76 16.19 0.58 2.59
N GLU A 77 15.81 0.94 1.35
CA GLU A 77 15.80 0.01 0.21
C GLU A 77 17.15 -0.67 -0.04
N VAL A 78 18.26 0.09 0.04
CA VAL A 78 19.61 -0.43 -0.18
C VAL A 78 20.00 -1.40 0.94
N LEU A 79 19.66 -1.05 2.18
CA LEU A 79 19.97 -1.90 3.35
C LEU A 79 19.12 -3.18 3.38
N ASN A 80 17.92 -3.14 2.80
CA ASN A 80 17.00 -4.29 2.69
C ASN A 80 17.19 -5.11 1.41
N ARG A 81 18.02 -4.64 0.46
CA ARG A 81 18.26 -5.34 -0.82
C ARG A 81 18.85 -6.73 -0.64
N HIS A 82 19.71 -6.86 0.36
CA HIS A 82 20.30 -8.13 0.75
C HIS A 82 19.87 -8.41 2.19
N GLY A 83 19.22 -9.56 2.42
CA GLY A 83 18.83 -9.97 3.77
C GLY A 83 20.06 -10.10 4.68
N GLY A 84 19.83 -10.03 6.00
CA GLY A 84 20.89 -10.15 7.00
C GLY A 84 20.76 -9.09 8.08
N MET A 85 21.85 -8.86 8.82
CA MET A 85 21.84 -7.99 9.99
C MET A 85 21.47 -6.54 9.65
N LEU A 86 22.05 -5.97 8.59
CA LEU A 86 21.76 -4.58 8.17
C LEU A 86 20.30 -4.40 7.73
N SER A 87 19.73 -5.40 7.05
CA SER A 87 18.32 -5.38 6.67
C SER A 87 17.41 -5.48 7.89
N ALA A 88 17.77 -6.33 8.86
CA ALA A 88 17.01 -6.47 10.09
C ALA A 88 17.04 -5.17 10.92
N MET A 89 18.19 -4.49 11.00
CA MET A 89 18.34 -3.22 11.72
C MET A 89 17.60 -2.05 11.05
N ALA A 90 17.55 -2.03 9.71
CA ALA A 90 16.81 -1.03 8.95
C ALA A 90 15.29 -1.29 8.90
N SER A 91 14.85 -2.42 9.43
CA SER A 91 13.43 -2.76 9.57
C SER A 91 12.93 -2.38 10.97
N ASP A 92 11.64 -2.09 11.12
CA ASP A 92 11.01 -1.72 12.40
C ASP A 92 11.12 -2.81 13.50
N ASP A 93 11.63 -4.00 13.18
CA ASP A 93 11.81 -5.10 14.12
C ASP A 93 12.84 -4.80 15.24
N PHE A 94 13.70 -3.78 15.06
CA PHE A 94 14.75 -3.40 16.01
C PHE A 94 14.57 -2.01 16.66
N SER A 95 13.39 -1.38 16.51
CA SER A 95 13.11 -0.11 17.20
C SER A 95 13.12 -0.34 18.72
N HIS A 96 14.24 0.00 19.37
CA HIS A 96 14.39 -0.11 20.81
C HIS A 96 13.93 1.20 21.46
N ASP A 97 12.84 1.09 22.22
CA ASP A 97 12.29 2.06 23.19
C ASP A 97 13.01 3.42 23.26
N GLY A 98 12.63 4.34 22.35
CA GLY A 98 12.85 5.78 22.54
C GLY A 98 14.10 6.40 21.91
N LEU A 99 14.91 5.64 21.16
CA LEU A 99 15.85 6.21 20.19
C LEU A 99 15.17 6.19 18.82
N ASP A 100 15.17 7.33 18.11
CA ASP A 100 14.64 7.40 16.74
C ASP A 100 15.17 6.20 15.96
N SER A 101 14.26 5.39 15.41
CA SER A 101 14.56 4.16 14.65
C SER A 101 15.51 4.39 13.47
N GLU A 102 15.85 5.65 13.20
CA GLU A 102 16.66 6.16 12.11
C GLU A 102 18.17 6.11 12.39
N CYS A 103 18.63 5.79 13.61
CA CYS A 103 20.06 5.76 13.94
C CYS A 103 20.50 4.47 14.67
N ALA A 104 21.16 3.57 13.94
CA ALA A 104 21.78 2.38 14.53
C ALA A 104 23.27 2.60 14.85
N PHE A 105 23.77 1.94 15.90
CA PHE A 105 25.20 1.92 16.24
C PHE A 105 25.80 0.52 16.03
N LEU A 106 26.94 0.46 15.36
CA LEU A 106 27.76 -0.73 15.11
C LEU A 106 29.14 -0.54 15.74
N ASP A 107 29.46 -1.38 16.72
CA ASP A 107 30.79 -1.44 17.34
C ASP A 107 31.80 -2.18 16.43
N ARG A 108 32.12 -1.57 15.29
CA ARG A 108 33.01 -2.12 14.25
C ARG A 108 33.92 -1.03 13.68
N ASP A 109 35.05 -1.43 13.10
CA ASP A 109 35.94 -0.51 12.40
C ASP A 109 35.25 0.06 11.14
N PRO A 110 35.11 1.39 11.02
CA PRO A 110 34.46 2.02 9.88
C PRO A 110 35.22 1.91 8.57
N THR A 111 36.52 1.58 8.60
CA THR A 111 37.42 1.62 7.42
C THR A 111 36.88 0.81 6.25
N TRP A 112 36.29 -0.35 6.53
CA TRP A 112 35.82 -1.29 5.51
C TRP A 112 34.32 -1.15 5.21
N PHE A 113 33.60 -0.35 5.98
CA PHE A 113 32.15 -0.19 5.85
C PHE A 113 31.70 0.39 4.49
N PRO A 114 32.45 1.29 3.82
CA PRO A 114 32.13 1.73 2.46
C PRO A 114 32.03 0.59 1.45
N LEU A 115 32.87 -0.47 1.57
CA LEU A 115 32.80 -1.64 0.69
C LEU A 115 31.52 -2.45 0.95
N VAL A 116 31.13 -2.57 2.21
CA VAL A 116 29.86 -3.22 2.60
C VAL A 116 28.69 -2.45 1.99
N LEU A 117 28.63 -1.13 2.14
CA LEU A 117 27.58 -0.32 1.52
C LEU A 117 27.60 -0.37 -0.01
N HIS A 118 28.79 -0.46 -0.62
CA HIS A 118 28.91 -0.65 -2.07
C HIS A 118 28.29 -1.99 -2.49
N PHE A 119 28.65 -3.08 -1.80
CA PHE A 119 28.03 -4.39 -2.02
C PHE A 119 26.51 -4.33 -1.88
N MET A 120 25.98 -3.67 -0.85
CA MET A 120 24.54 -3.54 -0.66
C MET A 120 23.84 -2.78 -1.80
N ARG A 121 24.56 -1.90 -2.51
CA ARG A 121 24.03 -1.13 -3.66
C ARG A 121 24.12 -1.90 -4.97
N THR A 122 25.23 -2.58 -5.24
CA THR A 122 25.52 -3.14 -6.57
C THR A 122 25.42 -4.66 -6.63
N GLY A 123 25.41 -5.34 -5.47
CA GLY A 123 25.53 -6.79 -5.35
C GLY A 123 26.96 -7.31 -5.57
N THR A 124 27.93 -6.43 -5.77
CA THR A 124 29.35 -6.79 -5.97
C THR A 124 30.25 -5.88 -5.13
N ALA A 125 31.29 -6.44 -4.53
CA ALA A 125 32.35 -5.66 -3.92
C ALA A 125 33.69 -6.18 -4.42
N LEU A 126 34.49 -5.28 -4.98
CA LEU A 126 35.89 -5.54 -5.24
C LEU A 126 36.63 -5.30 -3.93
N LEU A 127 37.02 -6.39 -3.27
CA LEU A 127 37.98 -6.31 -2.20
C LEU A 127 39.30 -5.81 -2.82
N PRO A 128 40.00 -4.85 -2.20
CA PRO A 128 41.36 -4.57 -2.62
C PRO A 128 42.13 -5.88 -2.52
N GLU A 129 42.65 -6.35 -3.65
CA GLU A 129 43.63 -7.43 -3.67
C GLU A 129 44.71 -7.05 -2.66
N ASP A 130 45.02 -7.97 -1.75
CA ASP A 130 46.01 -7.80 -0.68
C ASP A 130 47.11 -6.88 -1.18
N ALA A 131 47.14 -5.65 -0.65
CA ALA A 131 47.99 -4.60 -1.15
C ALA A 131 49.39 -5.18 -1.32
N ALA A 132 49.86 -5.23 -2.56
CA ALA A 132 51.11 -5.88 -2.97
C ALA A 132 52.19 -5.76 -1.89
N GLY A 133 52.60 -6.90 -1.31
CA GLY A 133 53.63 -6.98 -0.26
C GLY A 133 53.74 -8.35 0.37
#